data_AF-A0A3B6FLC1-F1
#
_entry.id   AF-A0A3B6FLC1-F1
#
_cell.length_a   1.000
_cell.length_b   1.000
_cell.length_c   1.000
_cell.angle_alpha   90.00
_cell.angle_beta   90.00
_cell.angle_gamma   90.00
#
_symmetry.space_group_name_H-M   'P 1'
#
loop_
_entity.id
_entity.type
_entity.pdbx_description
1 polymer ?
#
loop_
_entity_poly.entity_id
_entity_poly.type
_entity_poly.pdbx_seq_one_letter_code
_entity_poly.pdbx_strand_id
1 'polypeptide(L)'
;MQYWSLEGIEEILGKKVRVDRLDSRTQEREHTKTFACWVWTSDVAHIPTKHTLGVLPRGAGRVEEMQGYSSPDRRVAPPPTAADYTMLIHVDRVEDWSAPSPRSSHSA
;
A
#
# COMPACT_ATOMS: atom_id res chain seq x y z
N MET A 1 -11.41 5.43 -0.40
CA MET A 1 -10.10 4.90 0.01
C MET A 1 -9.50 4.22 -1.20
N GLN A 2 -8.54 4.86 -1.86
CA GLN A 2 -7.89 4.34 -3.09
C GLN A 2 -6.74 3.37 -2.77
N TYR A 3 -6.37 3.23 -1.49
CA TYR A 3 -5.32 2.33 -1.01
C TYR A 3 -5.71 0.85 -1.02
N TRP A 4 -6.99 0.52 -1.00
CA TRP A 4 -7.49 -0.87 -1.03
C TRP A 4 -7.70 -1.38 -2.46
N SER A 5 -6.76 -1.02 -3.34
CA SER A 5 -6.61 -1.58 -4.68
C SER A 5 -5.29 -2.33 -4.77
N LEU A 6 -5.08 -3.08 -5.85
CA LEU A 6 -3.81 -3.75 -6.08
C LEU A 6 -2.66 -2.74 -6.13
N GLU A 7 -2.85 -1.62 -6.83
CA GLU A 7 -1.85 -0.57 -6.99
C GLU A 7 -1.51 0.08 -5.64
N GLY A 8 -2.52 0.37 -4.82
CA GLY A 8 -2.30 0.94 -3.48
C GLY A 8 -1.55 0.00 -2.55
N ILE A 9 -1.84 -1.30 -2.63
CA ILE A 9 -1.16 -2.31 -1.79
C ILE A 9 0.26 -2.56 -2.28
N GLU A 10 0.52 -2.54 -3.58
CA GLU A 10 1.87 -2.57 -4.13
C GLU A 10 2.72 -1.37 -3.66
N GLU A 11 2.11 -0.17 -3.57
CA GLU A 11 2.78 1.01 -3.01
C GLU A 11 3.14 0.80 -1.52
N ILE A 12 2.23 0.22 -0.74
CA ILE A 12 2.43 -0.03 0.70
C ILE A 12 3.54 -1.07 0.94
N LEU A 13 3.50 -2.18 0.21
CA LEU A 13 4.43 -3.31 0.40
C LEU A 13 5.78 -3.11 -0.28
N GLY A 14 5.84 -2.25 -1.29
CA GLY A 14 7.05 -1.90 -2.01
C GLY A 14 7.49 -2.95 -3.04
N LYS A 15 8.53 -2.60 -3.81
CA LYS A 15 8.92 -3.31 -5.04
C LYS A 15 9.48 -4.72 -4.85
N LYS A 16 9.81 -5.12 -3.62
CA LYS A 16 10.37 -6.44 -3.30
C LYS A 16 9.31 -7.50 -3.04
N VAL A 17 8.05 -7.08 -3.05
CA VAL A 17 6.88 -7.94 -2.83
C VAL A 17 5.96 -7.78 -4.04
N ARG A 18 5.48 -8.89 -4.59
CA ARG A 18 4.50 -8.89 -5.68
C ARG A 18 3.15 -9.27 -5.14
N VAL A 19 2.14 -8.43 -5.34
CA VAL A 19 0.78 -8.72 -4.92
C VAL A 19 0.15 -9.65 -5.96
N ASP A 20 -0.36 -10.79 -5.53
CA ASP A 20 -1.06 -11.75 -6.39
C ASP A 20 -2.54 -11.36 -6.53
N ARG A 21 -3.25 -11.32 -5.39
CA ARG A 21 -4.68 -11.02 -5.35
C ARG A 21 -5.10 -10.48 -3.98
N LEU A 22 -6.23 -9.78 -3.97
CA LEU A 22 -6.89 -9.33 -2.75
C LEU A 22 -7.94 -10.34 -2.30
N ASP A 23 -8.13 -10.46 -0.99
CA ASP A 23 -9.27 -11.16 -0.42
C ASP A 23 -10.55 -10.42 -0.83
N SER A 24 -11.58 -11.15 -1.26
CA SER A 24 -12.84 -10.57 -1.73
C SER A 24 -13.51 -9.70 -0.68
N ARG A 25 -13.34 -10.01 0.62
CA ARG A 25 -13.86 -9.23 1.74
C ARG A 25 -13.20 -7.85 1.86
N THR A 26 -12.01 -7.66 1.28
CA THR A 26 -11.37 -6.34 1.18
C THR A 26 -12.21 -5.36 0.38
N GLN A 27 -12.96 -5.85 -0.63
CA GLN A 27 -13.81 -5.01 -1.47
C GLN A 27 -15.20 -4.78 -0.87
N GLU A 28 -15.59 -5.56 0.15
CA GLU A 28 -16.83 -5.36 0.87
C GLU A 28 -16.72 -4.06 1.70
N ARG A 29 -17.51 -3.06 1.30
CA ARG A 29 -17.49 -1.68 1.83
C ARG A 29 -17.64 -1.57 3.35
N GLU A 30 -18.02 -2.63 4.04
CA GLU A 30 -18.18 -2.67 5.50
C GLU A 30 -16.83 -2.77 6.24
N HIS A 31 -15.76 -3.25 5.60
CA HIS A 31 -14.45 -3.51 6.23
C HIS A 31 -13.32 -2.61 5.70
N THR A 32 -13.50 -1.29 5.78
CA THR A 32 -12.48 -0.33 5.29
C THR A 32 -11.22 -0.21 6.16
N LYS A 33 -11.14 -0.91 7.29
CA LYS A 33 -10.03 -0.81 8.26
C LYS A 33 -8.95 -1.89 8.07
N THR A 34 -9.28 -2.98 7.40
CA THR A 34 -8.41 -4.14 7.25
C THR A 34 -8.54 -4.69 5.84
N PHE A 35 -7.43 -5.11 5.26
CA PHE A 35 -7.42 -5.87 4.02
C PHE A 35 -6.60 -7.13 4.21
N ALA A 36 -6.82 -8.11 3.35
CA ALA A 36 -5.98 -9.28 3.23
C ALA A 36 -5.58 -9.45 1.76
N CYS A 37 -4.35 -9.89 1.52
CA CYS A 37 -3.84 -10.14 0.19
C CYS A 37 -2.86 -11.31 0.21
N TRP A 38 -2.69 -11.94 -0.95
CA TRP A 38 -1.64 -12.91 -1.18
C TRP A 38 -0.48 -12.22 -1.87
N VAL A 39 0.73 -12.57 -1.47
CA VAL A 39 1.94 -11.96 -1.99
C VAL A 39 3.01 -13.01 -2.29
N TRP A 40 3.81 -12.73 -3.30
CA TRP A 40 5.04 -13.45 -3.60
C TRP A 40 6.23 -12.63 -3.14
N THR A 41 7.15 -13.26 -2.42
CA THR A 41 8.43 -12.67 -2.06
C THR A 41 9.52 -13.73 -1.99
N SER A 42 10.76 -13.32 -2.26
CA SER A 42 11.93 -14.19 -2.09
C SER A 42 12.39 -14.28 -0.63
N ASP A 43 11.94 -13.38 0.23
CA ASP A 43 12.26 -13.36 1.66
C ASP A 43 11.14 -12.63 2.42
N VAL A 44 10.58 -13.28 3.44
CA VAL A 44 9.51 -12.73 4.29
C VAL A 44 9.95 -11.43 4.98
N ALA A 45 11.24 -11.25 5.24
CA ALA A 45 11.78 -10.02 5.81
C ALA A 45 11.62 -8.79 4.89
N HIS A 46 11.28 -8.97 3.61
CA HIS A 46 10.95 -7.87 2.71
C HIS A 46 9.55 -7.30 2.93
N ILE A 47 8.67 -8.01 3.64
CA ILE A 47 7.33 -7.51 3.95
C ILE A 47 7.46 -6.49 5.08
N PRO A 48 7.08 -5.21 4.86
CA PRO A 48 7.13 -4.21 5.92
C PRO A 48 6.16 -4.59 7.04
N THR A 49 6.53 -4.30 8.29
CA THR A 49 5.66 -4.55 9.46
C THR A 49 4.72 -3.38 9.75
N LYS A 50 5.04 -2.20 9.21
CA LYS A 50 4.23 -0.99 9.35
C LYS A 50 4.40 -0.07 8.14
N HIS A 51 3.38 0.72 7.86
CA HIS A 51 3.42 1.76 6.83
C HIS A 51 2.67 3.01 7.33
N THR A 52 3.14 4.20 6.98
CA THR A 52 2.48 5.46 7.36
C THR A 52 1.72 6.01 6.17
N LEU A 53 0.40 6.12 6.30
CA LEU A 53 -0.46 6.73 5.31
C LEU A 53 -0.71 8.20 5.67
N GLY A 54 -0.25 9.10 4.82
CA GLY A 54 -0.60 10.52 4.89
C GLY A 54 -1.92 10.78 4.17
N VAL A 55 -2.96 11.17 4.91
CA VAL A 55 -4.25 11.55 4.33
C VAL A 55 -4.37 13.07 4.32
N LEU A 56 -4.41 13.64 3.13
CA LEU A 56 -4.68 15.04 2.93
C LEU A 56 -6.20 15.30 2.90
N PRO A 57 -6.69 16.38 3.54
CA PRO A 57 -8.06 16.83 3.35
C PRO A 57 -8.36 17.04 1.85
N ARG A 58 -9.61 16.78 1.45
CA ARG A 58 -10.04 17.06 0.07
C ARG A 58 -9.81 18.54 -0.24
N GLY A 59 -9.08 18.82 -1.31
CA GLY A 59 -8.76 20.20 -1.72
C GLY A 59 -7.53 20.80 -1.03
N ALA A 60 -6.84 20.05 -0.16
CA ALA A 60 -5.61 20.54 0.46
C ALA A 60 -4.55 20.88 -0.59
N GLY A 61 -3.93 22.06 -0.45
CA GLY A 61 -2.93 22.58 -1.39
C GLY A 61 -3.49 23.08 -2.73
N ARG A 62 -4.81 23.08 -2.94
CA ARG A 62 -5.43 23.64 -4.15
C ARG A 62 -5.75 25.12 -3.95
N VAL A 63 -5.40 25.94 -4.93
CA VAL A 63 -5.95 27.28 -5.10
C VAL A 63 -7.06 27.13 -6.15
N GLU A 64 -8.32 27.35 -5.76
CA GLU A 64 -9.48 27.06 -6.63
C GLU A 64 -9.61 28.05 -7.80
N GLU A 65 -8.90 29.17 -7.76
CA GLU A 65 -9.06 30.27 -8.71
C GLU A 65 -7.74 30.52 -9.44
N MET A 66 -7.71 30.33 -10.77
CA MET A 66 -6.71 31.00 -11.60
C MET A 66 -7.12 31.04 -13.08
N GLN A 67 -7.98 32.01 -13.43
CA GLN A 67 -7.94 32.64 -14.75
C GLN A 67 -8.30 34.13 -14.64
N GLY A 68 -7.32 35.00 -14.93
CA GLY A 68 -7.50 36.46 -15.00
C GLY A 68 -7.10 37.29 -13.78
N TYR A 69 -6.69 36.70 -12.66
CA TYR A 69 -6.36 37.45 -11.44
C TYR A 69 -4.85 37.53 -11.14
N SER A 70 -4.35 38.76 -11.08
CA SER A 70 -3.20 39.16 -10.26
C SER A 70 -3.74 39.73 -8.95
N SER A 71 -3.99 38.90 -7.93
CA SER A 71 -4.30 39.43 -6.60
C SER A 71 -3.02 40.00 -5.97
N PRO A 72 -2.98 41.29 -5.57
CA PRO A 72 -1.78 41.92 -5.01
C PRO A 72 -1.38 41.34 -3.64
N ASP A 73 -2.26 40.57 -2.99
CA ASP A 73 -2.03 39.92 -1.70
C ASP A 73 -1.77 38.42 -1.93
N ARG A 74 -0.57 38.10 -2.43
CA ARG A 74 -0.13 36.72 -2.73
C ARG A 74 0.15 35.95 -1.43
N ARG A 75 -0.89 35.65 -0.66
CA ARG A 75 -0.77 34.69 0.45
C ARG A 75 -0.63 33.30 -0.14
N VAL A 76 0.60 32.83 -0.21
CA VAL A 76 0.90 31.43 -0.53
C VAL A 76 0.10 30.56 0.42
N ALA A 77 -0.70 29.64 -0.12
CA ALA A 77 -1.43 28.69 0.70
C ALA A 77 -0.42 27.91 1.56
N PRO A 78 -0.63 27.78 2.89
CA PRO A 78 0.29 27.04 3.73
C PRO A 78 0.39 25.58 3.23
N PRO A 79 1.55 24.93 3.41
CA PRO A 79 1.70 23.53 3.06
C PRO A 79 0.56 22.69 3.66
N PRO A 80 -0.08 21.82 2.87
CA PRO A 80 -1.19 21.04 3.36
C PRO A 80 -0.71 20.13 4.47
N THR A 81 -1.38 20.19 5.62
CA THR A 81 -1.07 19.30 6.76
C THR A 81 -1.78 17.97 6.54
N ALA A 82 -1.01 16.89 6.48
CA ALA A 82 -1.55 15.53 6.41
C ALA A 82 -1.93 15.04 7.81
N ALA A 83 -3.01 14.29 7.89
CA ALA A 83 -3.25 13.41 9.03
C ALA A 83 -2.54 12.08 8.75
N ASP A 84 -1.63 11.70 9.63
CA ASP A 84 -0.87 10.47 9.50
C ASP A 84 -1.57 9.32 10.22
N TYR A 85 -1.72 8.20 9.51
CA TYR A 85 -2.25 6.96 10.05
C TYR A 85 -1.18 5.88 9.95
N THR A 86 -0.93 5.17 11.05
CA THR A 86 -0.06 3.99 11.02
C THR A 86 -0.88 2.77 10.68
N MET A 87 -0.53 2.14 9.56
CA MET A 87 -0.98 0.80 9.21
C MET A 87 -0.01 -0.23 9.78
N LEU A 88 -0.56 -1.28 10.37
CA LEU A 88 0.20 -2.45 10.82
C LEU A 88 -0.03 -3.59 9.84
N ILE A 89 1.03 -4.28 9.48
CA ILE A 89 1.02 -5.37 8.50
C ILE A 89 1.47 -6.62 9.24
N HIS A 90 0.60 -7.62 9.23
CA HIS A 90 0.84 -8.91 9.86
C HIS A 90 0.89 -10.00 8.80
N VAL A 91 1.89 -10.87 8.90
CA VAL A 91 2.00 -12.08 8.08
C VAL A 91 1.28 -13.20 8.81
N ASP A 92 0.11 -13.57 8.31
CA ASP A 92 -0.73 -14.62 8.90
C ASP A 92 -0.22 -16.03 8.55
N ARG A 93 0.18 -16.25 7.29
CA ARG A 93 0.65 -17.55 6.78
C ARG A 93 1.77 -17.38 5.76
N VAL A 94 2.71 -18.32 5.78
CA VAL A 94 3.80 -18.45 4.81
C VAL A 94 3.79 -19.85 4.21
N GLU A 95 3.89 -19.94 2.89
CA GLU A 95 4.06 -21.21 2.17
C GLU A 95 5.37 -21.17 1.40
N ASP A 96 6.20 -22.20 1.57
CA ASP A 96 7.45 -22.33 0.82
C ASP A 96 7.19 -22.96 -0.55
N TRP A 97 7.44 -22.19 -1.60
CA TRP A 97 7.32 -22.60 -3.00
C TRP A 97 8.67 -22.93 -3.64
N SER A 98 9.72 -23.13 -2.84
CA SER A 98 11.02 -23.60 -3.31
C SER A 98 10.88 -24.93 -4.04
N ALA A 99 11.57 -25.06 -5.17
CA ALA A 99 11.60 -26.32 -5.91
C ALA A 99 12.10 -27.44 -4.98
N PRO A 100 11.42 -28.60 -4.93
CA PRO A 100 11.92 -29.74 -4.18
C PRO A 100 13.35 -30.06 -4.64
N SER A 101 14.26 -30.26 -3.70
CA SER A 101 15.62 -30.69 -4.06
C SER A 101 15.55 -31.97 -4.90
N PRO A 102 16.35 -32.10 -5.97
CA PRO A 102 16.42 -33.33 -6.74
C PRO A 102 16.73 -34.45 -5.76
N ARG A 103 15.83 -35.44 -5.63
CA ARG A 103 16.14 -36.63 -4.85
C ARG A 103 17.38 -37.25 -5.47
N SER A 104 18.45 -37.36 -4.69
CA SER A 104 19.66 -38.06 -5.11
C SER A 104 19.24 -39.43 -5.64
N SER A 105 19.54 -39.71 -6.91
CA SER A 105 19.35 -41.03 -7.50
C SER A 105 20.32 -41.98 -6.79
N HIS A 106 19.89 -42.58 -5.68
CA HIS A 106 20.55 -43.76 -5.15
C HIS A 106 20.28 -44.89 -6.14
N SER A 107 21.24 -45.11 -7.04
CA SER A 107 21.33 -46.34 -7.83
C SER A 107 21.43 -47.52 -6.85
N ALA A 108 20.48 -48.45 -6.97
CA ALA A 108 20.53 -49.75 -6.31
C ALA A 108 21.48 -50.71 -7.05
#